data_AF-A0A7J3SMJ6-F1
#
_entry.id   AF-A0A7J3SMJ6-F1
#
_cell.length_a   1.000
_cell.length_b   1.000
_cell.length_c   1.000
_cell.angle_alpha   90.00
_cell.angle_beta   90.00
_cell.angle_gamma   90.00
#
_symmetry.space_group_name_H-M   'P 1'
#
loop_
_entity.id
_entity.type
_entity.pdbx_description
1 polymer ?
#
loop_
_entity_poly.entity_id
_entity_poly.type
_entity_poly.pdbx_seq_one_letter_code
_entity_poly.pdbx_strand_id
1 'polypeptide(L)'
;MPKDKVVGGLLLIASLIIIVLYAYLLFFTSYYLILLELTGLVAVVGVFGILAWIGYTLATTPPPKPIEEIEKEIESELKKLEEEGKTGSQASETKNT
;
A
#
# COMPACT_ATOMS: atom_id res chain seq x y z
N MET A 1 6.40 26.88 1.07
CA MET A 1 5.05 27.43 0.85
C MET A 1 4.72 27.76 -0.61
N PRO A 2 5.62 28.30 -1.48
CA PRO A 2 5.34 28.42 -2.93
C PRO A 2 5.68 27.15 -3.73
N LYS A 3 6.61 26.33 -3.23
CA LYS A 3 7.07 25.09 -3.87
C LYS A 3 5.94 24.07 -4.06
N ASP A 4 5.10 23.92 -3.05
CA ASP A 4 4.00 22.95 -3.03
C ASP A 4 2.89 23.33 -4.02
N LYS A 5 2.63 24.65 -4.19
CA LYS A 5 1.69 25.17 -5.19
C LYS A 5 2.20 25.02 -6.62
N VAL A 6 3.50 25.17 -6.84
CA VAL A 6 4.12 24.97 -8.16
C VAL A 6 4.06 23.50 -8.55
N VAL A 7 4.36 22.58 -7.64
CA VAL A 7 4.25 21.14 -7.89
C VAL A 7 2.81 20.76 -8.20
N GLY A 8 1.85 21.23 -7.39
CA GLY A 8 0.42 20.98 -7.63
C GLY A 8 -0.07 21.54 -8.97
N GLY A 9 0.35 22.76 -9.33
CA GLY A 9 0.00 23.39 -10.61
C GLY A 9 0.61 22.67 -11.82
N LEU A 10 1.87 22.22 -11.70
CA LEU A 10 2.53 21.42 -12.73
C LEU A 10 1.82 20.08 -12.94
N LEU A 11 1.43 19.42 -11.85
CA LEU A 11 0.70 18.15 -11.88
C LEU A 11 -0.68 18.31 -12.52
N LEU A 12 -1.39 19.42 -12.24
CA LEU A 12 -2.66 19.75 -12.87
C LEU A 12 -2.48 19.90 -14.39
N ILE A 13 -1.54 20.74 -14.81
CA ILE A 13 -1.30 21.00 -16.24
C ILE A 13 -0.88 19.72 -16.96
N ALA A 14 0.02 18.94 -16.37
CA ALA A 14 0.46 17.66 -16.92
C ALA A 14 -0.72 16.68 -17.07
N SER A 15 -1.57 16.56 -16.04
CA SER A 15 -2.76 15.73 -16.08
C SER A 15 -3.74 16.19 -17.16
N LEU A 16 -3.97 17.49 -17.29
CA LEU A 16 -4.86 18.06 -18.31
C LEU A 16 -4.34 17.77 -19.72
N ILE A 17 -3.03 17.90 -19.95
CA ILE A 17 -2.40 17.57 -21.23
C ILE A 17 -2.62 16.09 -21.57
N ILE A 18 -2.39 15.19 -20.61
CA ILE A 18 -2.59 13.74 -20.81
C ILE A 18 -4.05 13.43 -21.16
N ILE A 19 -5.01 14.06 -20.49
CA ILE A 19 -6.44 13.88 -20.77
C ILE A 19 -6.77 14.32 -22.20
N VAL A 20 -6.29 15.49 -22.62
CA VAL A 20 -6.54 16.01 -23.97
C VAL A 20 -5.89 15.12 -25.03
N LEU A 21 -4.66 14.66 -24.80
CA LEU A 21 -3.96 13.73 -25.70
C LEU A 21 -4.73 12.41 -25.83
N TYR A 22 -5.16 11.83 -24.70
CA TYR A 22 -5.92 10.58 -24.69
C TYR A 22 -7.24 10.73 -25.44
N ALA A 23 -7.99 11.81 -25.20
CA ALA A 23 -9.21 12.11 -25.94
C ALA A 23 -8.95 12.27 -27.45
N TYR A 24 -7.89 12.98 -27.83
CA TYR A 24 -7.51 13.13 -29.24
C TYR A 24 -7.21 11.77 -29.90
N LEU A 25 -6.41 10.92 -29.25
CA LEU A 25 -6.12 9.57 -29.76
C LEU A 25 -7.40 8.74 -29.89
N LEU A 26 -8.32 8.86 -28.93
CA LEU A 26 -9.59 8.14 -28.92
C LEU A 26 -10.54 8.56 -30.05
N PHE A 27 -10.67 9.87 -30.33
CA PHE A 27 -11.66 10.38 -31.28
C PHE A 27 -11.12 10.55 -32.72
N PHE A 28 -9.83 10.82 -32.89
CA PHE A 28 -9.25 11.17 -34.21
C PHE A 28 -8.41 10.06 -34.85
N THR A 29 -8.27 8.90 -34.20
CA THR A 29 -7.42 7.81 -34.70
C THR A 29 -8.22 6.53 -34.92
N SER A 30 -7.97 5.82 -36.03
CA SER A 30 -8.62 4.52 -36.33
C SER A 30 -8.31 3.41 -35.32
N TYR A 31 -7.34 3.61 -34.42
CA TYR A 31 -6.97 2.66 -33.37
C TYR A 31 -7.84 2.76 -32.10
N TYR A 32 -8.93 3.53 -32.12
CA TYR A 32 -9.79 3.76 -30.95
C TYR A 32 -10.30 2.46 -30.30
N LEU A 33 -10.64 1.44 -31.10
CA LEU A 33 -11.08 0.14 -30.58
C LEU A 33 -9.98 -0.54 -29.77
N ILE A 34 -8.76 -0.62 -30.32
CA ILE A 34 -7.61 -1.25 -29.65
C ILE A 34 -7.26 -0.51 -28.35
N LEU A 35 -7.35 0.82 -28.35
CA LEU A 35 -7.12 1.63 -27.15
C LEU A 35 -8.17 1.38 -26.07
N LEU A 36 -9.45 1.32 -26.46
CA LEU A 36 -10.55 1.01 -25.53
C LEU A 36 -10.41 -0.40 -24.96
N GLU A 37 -10.14 -1.39 -25.80
CA GLU A 37 -9.88 -2.77 -25.40
C GLU A 37 -8.72 -2.84 -24.41
N LEU A 38 -7.62 -2.15 -24.67
CA LEU A 38 -6.47 -2.10 -23.77
C LEU A 38 -6.83 -1.49 -22.42
N THR A 39 -7.54 -0.36 -22.40
CA THR A 39 -7.98 0.26 -21.13
C THR A 39 -8.98 -0.60 -20.37
N GLY A 40 -9.90 -1.27 -21.08
CA GLY A 40 -10.82 -2.24 -20.51
C GLY A 40 -10.09 -3.43 -19.91
N LEU A 41 -9.09 -3.97 -20.62
CA LEU A 41 -8.24 -5.04 -20.12
C LEU A 41 -7.48 -4.62 -18.87
N VAL A 42 -6.88 -3.44 -18.84
CA VAL A 42 -6.18 -2.94 -17.65
C VAL A 42 -7.14 -2.80 -16.46
N ALA A 43 -8.36 -2.30 -16.68
CA ALA A 43 -9.38 -2.22 -15.63
C ALA A 43 -9.77 -3.61 -15.09
N VAL A 44 -10.02 -4.57 -15.99
CA VAL A 44 -10.33 -5.97 -15.64
C VAL A 44 -9.17 -6.60 -14.88
N VAL A 45 -7.94 -6.50 -15.39
CA VAL A 45 -6.73 -7.02 -14.73
C VAL A 45 -6.51 -6.35 -13.37
N GLY A 46 -6.81 -5.07 -13.21
CA GLY A 46 -6.74 -4.39 -11.91
C GLY A 46 -7.69 -5.02 -10.89
N VAL A 47 -8.97 -5.19 -11.25
CA VAL A 47 -9.98 -5.78 -10.37
C VAL A 47 -9.66 -7.25 -10.07
N PHE A 48 -9.43 -8.05 -11.10
CA PHE A 48 -9.13 -9.48 -10.94
C PHE A 48 -7.76 -9.72 -10.32
N GLY A 49 -6.81 -8.82 -10.49
CA GLY A 49 -5.51 -8.86 -9.82
C GLY A 49 -5.65 -8.71 -8.30
N ILE A 50 -6.51 -7.78 -7.85
CA ILE A 50 -6.84 -7.63 -6.42
C ILE A 50 -7.56 -8.88 -5.91
N LEU A 51 -8.57 -9.38 -6.65
CA LEU A 51 -9.29 -10.60 -6.26
C LEU A 51 -8.36 -11.82 -6.21
N ALA A 52 -7.46 -11.97 -7.17
CA ALA A 52 -6.47 -13.03 -7.20
C ALA A 52 -5.48 -12.90 -6.04
N TRP A 53 -5.06 -11.68 -5.67
CA TRP A 53 -4.22 -11.46 -4.51
C TRP A 53 -4.92 -11.86 -3.20
N ILE A 54 -6.18 -11.46 -3.02
CA ILE A 54 -6.98 -11.87 -1.84
C ILE A 54 -7.21 -13.38 -1.83
N GLY A 55 -7.53 -13.98 -2.98
CA GLY A 55 -7.68 -15.42 -3.10
C GLY A 55 -6.37 -16.16 -2.79
N TYR A 56 -5.24 -15.61 -3.23
CA TYR A 56 -3.91 -16.13 -2.95
C TYR A 56 -3.59 -16.06 -1.46
N THR A 57 -3.86 -14.95 -0.78
CA THR A 57 -3.64 -14.87 0.67
C THR A 57 -4.55 -15.83 1.42
N LEU A 58 -5.84 -15.92 1.10
CA LEU A 58 -6.74 -16.87 1.75
C LEU A 58 -6.37 -18.34 1.52
N ALA A 59 -5.90 -18.69 0.32
CA ALA A 59 -5.47 -20.05 0.00
C ALA A 59 -4.14 -20.42 0.67
N THR A 60 -3.27 -19.43 0.91
CA THR A 60 -1.93 -19.65 1.49
C THR A 60 -1.86 -19.33 2.97
N THR A 61 -2.90 -18.72 3.56
CA THR A 61 -3.04 -18.61 5.01
C THR A 61 -3.65 -19.90 5.55
N PRO A 62 -2.88 -20.71 6.30
CA PRO A 62 -3.46 -21.81 7.04
C PRO A 62 -4.51 -21.25 8.00
N PRO A 63 -5.60 -22.00 8.24
CA PRO A 63 -6.70 -21.57 9.08
C PRO A 63 -6.15 -21.01 10.40
N PRO A 64 -6.64 -19.83 10.83
CA PRO A 64 -6.11 -19.10 11.97
C PRO A 64 -5.96 -20.06 13.15
N LYS A 65 -4.73 -20.18 13.67
CA LYS A 65 -4.45 -20.99 14.85
C LYS A 65 -5.35 -20.54 16.02
N PRO A 66 -5.78 -21.46 16.91
CA PRO A 66 -6.62 -21.13 18.04
C PRO A 66 -6.09 -19.91 18.80
N ILE A 67 -6.98 -18.96 19.10
CA ILE A 67 -6.68 -17.63 19.68
C ILE A 67 -5.83 -17.73 20.96
N GLU A 68 -5.92 -18.84 21.69
CA GLU A 68 -5.20 -19.09 22.95
C GLU A 68 -3.66 -19.18 22.82
N GLU A 69 -3.12 -19.65 21.68
CA GLU A 69 -1.66 -19.73 21.47
C GLU A 69 -1.07 -18.36 21.10
N ILE A 70 -1.81 -17.58 20.31
CA ILE A 70 -1.41 -16.24 19.86
C ILE A 70 -1.42 -15.26 21.03
N GLU A 71 -2.41 -15.36 21.91
CA GLU A 71 -2.50 -14.52 23.11
C GLU A 71 -1.36 -14.82 24.10
N LYS A 72 -0.99 -16.09 24.27
CA LYS A 72 0.15 -16.49 25.12
C LYS A 72 1.50 -16.08 24.54
N GLU A 73 1.71 -16.19 23.22
CA GLU A 73 2.94 -15.72 22.57
C GLU A 73 3.07 -14.19 22.68
N ILE A 74 2.00 -13.43 22.41
CA ILE A 74 2.00 -11.96 22.54
C ILE A 74 2.23 -11.52 23.99
N GLU A 75 1.59 -12.16 24.97
CA GLU A 75 1.80 -11.85 26.38
C GLU A 75 3.24 -12.15 26.83
N SER A 76 3.83 -13.24 26.29
CA SER A 76 5.21 -13.61 26.57
C SER A 76 6.22 -12.62 25.97
N GLU A 77 5.99 -12.12 24.75
CA GLU A 77 6.84 -11.11 24.12
C GLU A 77 6.70 -9.75 24.80
N LEU A 78 5.48 -9.35 25.17
CA LEU A 78 5.23 -8.11 25.91
C LEU A 78 5.93 -8.12 27.27
N LYS A 79 5.85 -9.23 28.03
CA LYS A 79 6.57 -9.37 29.31
C LYS A 79 8.08 -9.27 29.13
N LYS A 80 8.62 -9.89 28.09
CA LYS A 80 10.06 -9.85 27.79
C LYS A 80 10.54 -8.44 27.44
N LEU A 81 9.76 -7.72 26.62
CA LEU A 81 10.02 -6.31 26.27
C LEU A 81 9.93 -5.39 27.49
N GLU A 82 9.02 -5.68 28.44
CA GLU A 82 8.87 -4.92 29.68
C GLU A 82 10.03 -5.17 30.66
N GLU A 83 10.53 -6.41 30.75
CA GLU A 83 11.72 -6.78 31.52
C GLU A 83 13.01 -6.20 30.93
N GLU A 84 13.15 -6.20 29.61
CA GLU A 84 14.27 -5.57 28.89
C GLU A 84 14.22 -4.04 29.04
N GLY A 85 13.04 -3.43 28.97
CA GLY A 85 12.83 -2.00 29.19
C GLY A 85 13.13 -1.55 30.62
N LYS A 86 12.73 -2.34 31.63
CA LYS A 86 13.04 -2.07 33.05
C LYS A 86 14.54 -2.22 33.35
N THR A 87 15.19 -3.20 32.75
CA THR A 87 16.65 -3.42 32.89
C THR A 87 17.47 -2.32 32.21
N GLY A 88 17.03 -1.84 31.04
CA GLY A 88 17.65 -0.73 30.30
C GLY A 88 17.53 0.62 31.00
N SER A 89 16.41 0.87 31.70
CA SER A 89 16.18 2.12 32.44
C SER A 89 16.98 2.22 33.74
N GLN A 90 17.28 1.10 34.42
CA GLN A 90 18.12 1.13 35.63
C GLN A 90 19.62 1.25 35.32
N ALA A 91 20.10 0.68 34.20
CA ALA A 91 21.51 0.78 33.81
C ALA A 91 21.92 2.20 33.37
N SER A 92 20.97 3.03 32.94
CA SER A 92 21.21 4.40 32.48
C SER A 92 21.14 5.46 33.59
N GLU A 93 20.61 5.14 34.77
CA GLU A 93 20.53 6.06 35.91
C GLU A 93 21.74 5.96 36.86
N THR A 94 22.41 4.81 36.97
CA THR A 94 23.60 4.63 37.83
C THR A 94 24.91 5.18 37.24
N LYS A 95 24.97 5.47 35.93
CA LYS A 95 26.22 5.93 35.30
C LYS A 95 26.43 7.45 35.34
N ASN A 96 25.49 8.21 35.92
CA ASN A 96 25.50 9.67 35.92
C ASN A 96 25.45 10.31 37.33
N THR A 97 25.75 9.56 38.38
CA THR A 97 25.97 10.06 39.75
C THR A 97 27.33 9.65 40.28
#